data_AF-A0A932QSC5-F1
#
_entry.id   AF-A0A932QSC5-F1
#
_cell.length_a   1.000
_cell.length_b   1.000
_cell.length_c   1.000
_cell.angle_alpha   90.00
_cell.angle_beta   90.00
_cell.angle_gamma   90.00
#
_symmetry.space_group_name_H-M   'P 1'
#
loop_
_entity.id
_entity.type
_entity.pdbx_description
1 polymer ?
#
loop_
_entity_poly.entity_id
_entity_poly.type
_entity_poly.pdbx_seq_one_letter_code
_entity_poly.pdbx_strand_id
1 'polypeptide(L)'
;MADIIGDTEAIIQEALGKKRILLEGAQGLLLSIDHGTYPFVTSADCSLNGLARNAGVEKSDLAFTLAVTKAPYMTRVGHGPF
;
A
#
# COMPACT_ATOMS: atom_id res chain seq x y z
N MET A 1 -8.47 10.08 21.94
CA MET A 1 -7.35 9.82 21.00
C MET A 1 -6.36 8.82 21.58
N ALA A 2 -6.03 8.90 22.88
CA ALA A 2 -5.23 7.88 23.56
C ALA A 2 -5.81 6.46 23.38
N ASP A 3 -7.13 6.32 23.35
CA ASP A 3 -7.81 5.01 23.27
C ASP A 3 -7.68 4.28 21.93
N ILE A 4 -7.13 4.93 20.89
CA ILE A 4 -6.93 4.33 19.55
C ILE A 4 -5.46 4.23 19.15
N ILE A 5 -4.54 4.65 20.03
CA ILE A 5 -3.10 4.52 19.80
C ILE A 5 -2.66 3.17 20.36
N GLY A 6 -1.90 2.42 19.56
CA GLY A 6 -1.33 1.14 19.97
C GLY A 6 -0.15 0.76 19.08
N ASP A 7 0.62 -0.21 19.55
CA ASP A 7 1.70 -0.81 18.77
C ASP A 7 1.11 -1.73 17.70
N THR A 8 0.90 -1.17 16.51
CA THR A 8 0.29 -1.89 15.38
C THR A 8 1.19 -3.00 14.85
N GLU A 9 2.51 -2.84 14.95
CA GLU A 9 3.46 -3.85 14.49
C GLU A 9 3.36 -5.11 15.36
N ALA A 10 3.37 -4.95 16.69
CA ALA A 10 3.17 -6.06 17.62
C ALA A 10 1.84 -6.79 17.39
N ILE A 11 0.75 -6.05 17.15
CA ILE A 11 -0.57 -6.62 16.87
C ILE A 11 -0.56 -7.45 15.57
N ILE A 12 0.06 -6.93 14.51
CA ILE A 12 0.16 -7.63 13.22
C ILE A 12 1.01 -8.90 13.39
N GLN A 13 2.17 -8.79 14.03
CA GLN A 13 3.08 -9.91 14.27
C GLN A 13 2.43 -11.02 15.11
N GLU A 14 1.64 -10.69 16.13
CA GLU A 14 0.91 -11.70 16.89
C GLU A 14 -0.15 -12.44 16.04
N ALA A 15 -0.76 -11.73 15.08
CA ALA A 15 -1.82 -12.25 14.22
C ALA A 15 -1.30 -13.05 13.01
N LEU A 16 -0.05 -12.83 12.59
CA LEU A 16 0.58 -13.56 11.48
C LEU A 16 0.51 -15.07 11.72
N GLY A 17 0.09 -15.82 10.70
CA GLY A 17 -0.11 -17.27 10.76
C GLY A 17 -1.31 -17.74 11.60
N LYS A 18 -1.96 -16.86 12.37
CA LYS A 18 -3.12 -17.20 13.22
C LYS A 18 -4.44 -16.65 12.69
N LYS A 19 -4.39 -15.53 11.97
CA LYS A 19 -5.57 -14.83 11.42
C LYS A 19 -5.34 -14.48 9.95
N ARG A 20 -6.45 -14.26 9.23
CA ARG A 20 -6.41 -13.66 7.90
C ARG A 20 -6.29 -12.14 8.05
N ILE A 21 -5.26 -11.58 7.45
CA ILE A 21 -4.98 -10.13 7.44
C ILE A 21 -5.15 -9.65 6.00
N LEU A 22 -5.84 -8.53 5.82
CA LEU A 22 -5.94 -7.83 4.54
C LEU A 22 -5.17 -6.53 4.66
N LEU A 23 -4.13 -6.38 3.84
CA LEU A 23 -3.41 -5.12 3.68
C LEU A 23 -4.03 -4.36 2.51
N GLU A 24 -4.62 -3.21 2.80
CA GLU A 24 -5.19 -2.32 1.78
C GLU A 24 -4.15 -1.25 1.41
N GLY A 25 -3.86 -1.14 0.11
CA GLY A 25 -2.93 -0.15 -0.40
C GLY A 25 -3.62 1.15 -0.83
N ALA A 26 -2.87 2.24 -0.74
CA ALA A 26 -3.17 3.52 -1.38
C ALA A 26 -1.86 4.21 -1.78
N GLN A 27 -1.79 4.99 -2.85
CA GLN A 27 -2.71 5.13 -3.97
C GLN A 27 -2.39 4.09 -5.08
N GLY A 28 -2.67 4.41 -6.35
CA GLY A 28 -2.27 3.57 -7.49
C GLY A 28 -0.78 3.70 -7.83
N LEU A 29 -0.19 2.68 -8.43
CA LEU A 29 1.26 2.58 -8.68
C LEU A 29 1.85 3.76 -9.48
N LEU A 30 1.10 4.33 -10.44
CA LEU A 30 1.55 5.47 -11.25
C LEU A 30 1.67 6.79 -10.45
N LEU A 31 1.22 6.79 -9.19
CA LEU A 31 1.42 7.86 -8.22
C LEU A 31 2.52 7.53 -7.19
N SER A 32 3.19 6.37 -7.24
CA SER A 32 4.29 6.05 -6.32
C SER A 32 5.46 7.03 -6.50
N ILE A 33 6.12 7.40 -5.40
CA ILE A 33 7.31 8.24 -5.43
C ILE A 33 8.45 7.64 -6.27
N ASP A 34 8.61 6.31 -6.24
CA ASP A 34 9.73 5.62 -6.88
C ASP A 34 9.42 5.18 -8.31
N HIS A 35 8.15 4.93 -8.63
CA HIS A 35 7.73 4.29 -9.88
C HIS A 35 6.72 5.12 -10.69
N GLY A 36 6.26 6.23 -10.14
CA GLY A 36 5.23 7.08 -10.74
C GLY A 36 5.79 8.15 -11.67
N THR A 37 4.89 9.01 -12.13
CA THR A 37 5.21 10.12 -13.04
C THR A 37 5.77 11.34 -12.30
N TYR A 38 6.93 11.19 -11.67
CA TYR A 38 7.60 12.28 -10.94
C TYR A 38 7.76 13.54 -11.83
N PRO A 39 7.50 14.77 -11.33
CA PRO A 39 7.20 15.14 -9.94
C PRO A 39 5.71 15.06 -9.54
N PHE A 40 4.85 14.51 -10.39
CA PHE A 40 3.40 14.50 -10.19
C PHE A 40 2.92 13.20 -9.54
N VAL A 41 3.41 12.94 -8.33
CA VAL A 41 3.25 11.70 -7.55
C VAL A 41 2.88 12.01 -6.10
N THR A 42 2.51 10.98 -5.33
CA THR A 42 2.46 11.06 -3.87
C THR A 42 3.87 10.98 -3.28
N SER A 43 4.02 11.30 -2.01
CA SER A 43 5.32 11.22 -1.31
C SER A 43 5.66 9.82 -0.80
N ALA A 44 4.77 8.84 -0.99
CA ALA A 44 4.93 7.48 -0.50
C ALA A 44 5.14 6.49 -1.64
N ASP A 45 5.79 5.36 -1.33
CA ASP A 45 5.83 4.23 -2.26
C ASP A 45 4.53 3.42 -2.16
N CYS A 46 3.76 3.44 -3.24
CA CYS A 46 2.51 2.68 -3.37
C CYS A 46 2.72 1.25 -3.90
N SER A 47 3.96 0.80 -4.06
CA SER A 47 4.27 -0.56 -4.47
C SER A 47 3.98 -1.58 -3.35
N LEU A 48 4.03 -2.86 -3.69
CA LEU A 48 3.94 -3.95 -2.71
C LEU A 48 5.06 -3.87 -1.65
N ASN A 49 6.22 -3.34 -2.02
CA ASN A 49 7.34 -3.20 -1.10
C ASN A 49 7.04 -2.12 -0.07
N GLY A 50 6.50 -0.98 -0.52
CA GLY A 50 6.04 0.09 0.35
C GLY A 50 4.94 -0.39 1.29
N LEU A 51 3.96 -1.15 0.79
CA LEU A 51 2.87 -1.71 1.59
C LEU A 51 3.38 -2.65 2.69
N ALA A 52 4.22 -3.63 2.33
CA ALA A 52 4.77 -4.60 3.28
C ALA A 52 5.62 -3.90 4.36
N ARG A 53 6.50 -2.99 3.95
CA ARG A 53 7.34 -2.20 4.86
C ARG A 53 6.50 -1.38 5.85
N ASN A 54 5.45 -0.72 5.36
CA ASN A 54 4.59 0.11 6.21
C ASN A 54 3.74 -0.72 7.19
N ALA A 55 3.42 -1.97 6.83
CA ALA A 55 2.71 -2.91 7.70
C ALA A 55 3.63 -3.69 8.65
N GLY A 56 4.95 -3.54 8.55
CA GLY A 56 5.91 -4.28 9.37
C GLY A 56 5.92 -5.78 9.07
N VAL A 57 5.72 -6.16 7.80
CA VAL A 57 5.74 -7.57 7.34
C VAL A 57 6.75 -7.77 6.22
N GLU A 58 7.23 -9.00 6.07
CA GLU A 58 8.14 -9.36 4.98
C GLU A 58 7.35 -9.69 3.71
N LYS A 59 8.01 -9.57 2.55
CA LYS A 59 7.37 -9.94 1.27
C LYS A 59 6.95 -11.41 1.24
N SER A 60 7.69 -12.28 1.93
CA SER A 60 7.39 -13.71 2.06
C SER A 60 6.08 -13.98 2.80
N ASP A 61 5.59 -13.03 3.60
CA ASP A 61 4.35 -13.18 4.37
C ASP A 61 3.11 -12.90 3.50
N LEU A 62 3.30 -12.29 2.33
CA LEU A 62 2.23 -11.98 1.38
C LEU A 62 1.81 -13.23 0.60
N ALA A 63 0.83 -13.95 1.13
CA ALA A 63 0.31 -15.17 0.50
C ALA A 63 -0.42 -14.91 -0.83
N PHE A 64 -1.07 -13.75 -0.99
CA PHE A 64 -1.81 -13.39 -2.19
C PHE A 64 -1.76 -11.88 -2.40
N THR A 65 -1.59 -11.47 -3.66
CA THR A 65 -1.59 -10.06 -4.07
C THR A 65 -2.62 -9.84 -5.17
N LEU A 66 -3.45 -8.81 -5.01
CA LEU A 66 -4.44 -8.39 -5.99
C LEU A 66 -4.16 -6.97 -6.47
N ALA A 67 -3.83 -6.82 -7.75
CA ALA A 67 -3.77 -5.51 -8.41
C ALA A 67 -5.14 -5.16 -8.99
N VAL A 68 -5.66 -3.98 -8.64
CA VAL A 68 -6.97 -3.50 -9.11
C VAL A 68 -6.75 -2.45 -10.19
N THR A 69 -7.40 -2.63 -11.33
CA THR A 69 -7.43 -1.65 -12.44
C THR A 69 -8.86 -1.36 -12.87
N LYS A 70 -9.07 -0.18 -13.45
CA LYS A 70 -10.37 0.26 -13.97
C LYS A 70 -10.42 0.08 -15.49
N ALA A 71 -11.54 -0.44 -15.97
CA ALA A 71 -11.89 -0.53 -17.39
C ALA A 71 -13.11 0.34 -17.72
N PRO A 72 -13.31 0.78 -18.98
CA PRO A 72 -12.38 0.68 -20.12
C PRO A 72 -11.36 1.83 -20.18
N TYR A 73 -11.30 2.70 -19.17
CA TYR A 73 -10.46 3.90 -19.18
C TYR A 73 -9.71 4.12 -17.86
N MET A 74 -8.58 4.82 -17.93
CA MET A 74 -7.84 5.31 -16.78
C MET A 74 -8.36 6.68 -16.32
N THR A 75 -8.08 7.06 -15.08
CA THR A 75 -8.37 8.42 -14.58
C THR A 75 -7.21 8.93 -13.76
N ARG A 76 -6.87 10.20 -13.94
CA ARG A 76 -5.86 10.93 -13.17
C ARG A 76 -6.52 12.16 -12.55
N VAL A 77 -6.14 12.49 -11.31
CA VAL A 77 -6.58 13.70 -10.63
C VAL A 77 -5.37 14.61 -10.47
N GLY A 78 -5.49 15.86 -10.90
CA GLY A 78 -4.39 16.83 -10.92
C GLY A 78 -3.56 16.80 -12.21
N HIS A 79 -2.52 17.64 -12.26
CA HIS A 79 -1.63 17.78 -13.41
C HIS A 79 -0.67 16.58 -13.58
N GLY A 80 -0.02 16.54 -14.75
CA GLY A 80 1.03 15.59 -15.11
C GLY A 80 0.67 14.72 -16.31
N PRO A 81 1.61 13.90 -16.81
CA PRO A 81 1.42 13.10 -18.02
C PRO A 81 0.25 12.12 -17.92
N PHE A 82 -0.47 11.87 -19.00
CA PHE A 82 -1.60 10.94 -19.04
C PHE A 82 -1.58 10.11 -20.32
#